data_AF-A0A443RHJ0-F1
#
_entry.id   AF-A0A443RHJ0-F1
#
_cell.length_a   1.000
_cell.length_b   1.000
_cell.length_c   1.000
_cell.angle_alpha   90.00
_cell.angle_beta   90.00
_cell.angle_gamma   90.00
#
_symmetry.space_group_name_H-M   'P 1'
#
loop_
_entity.id
_entity.type
_entity.pdbx_description
1 polymer ?
#
loop_
_entity_poly.entity_id
_entity_poly.type
_entity_poly.pdbx_seq_one_letter_code
_entity_poly.pdbx_strand_id
1 'polypeptide(L)'
;MGHDSHGEVSKADDKIARIIARASVARPKEYPTWPASETGGVMAMSITSRFKQERQRLNGDFDEKWRKWRAQWIKDQQLHPNEPYHVPALEYERYNPIRRFYRVPGNWLENKLVKYMDREAAQGIRFILTRSVMAYFFGCWCYYMLKYSHRTWESPRRWNAWFKKPAVYPGDPRYPLPNPRPEKWQFADLEFSKRKVFKD
;
A
#
# COMPACT_ATOMS: atom_id res chain seq x y z
N MET A 1 -7.65 -70.99 14.37
CA MET A 1 -7.83 -69.53 14.19
C MET A 1 -8.68 -69.30 12.94
N GLY A 2 -10.00 -69.37 13.08
CA GLY A 2 -10.91 -68.96 12.01
C GLY A 2 -11.14 -67.46 12.14
N HIS A 3 -10.75 -66.68 11.15
CA HIS A 3 -10.90 -65.23 11.13
C HIS A 3 -12.39 -64.87 10.94
N ASP A 4 -12.92 -64.01 11.80
CA ASP A 4 -14.30 -63.50 11.79
C ASP A 4 -14.58 -62.61 10.56
N SER A 5 -14.62 -63.22 9.37
CA SER A 5 -14.87 -62.53 8.10
C SER A 5 -16.29 -61.95 8.00
N HIS A 6 -17.27 -62.58 8.66
CA HIS A 6 -18.66 -62.15 8.63
C HIS A 6 -18.92 -60.82 9.34
N GLY A 7 -18.16 -60.50 10.39
CA GLY A 7 -18.30 -59.24 11.13
C GLY A 7 -17.72 -58.03 10.38
N GLU A 8 -16.74 -58.24 9.50
CA GLU A 8 -16.14 -57.17 8.69
C GLU A 8 -17.01 -56.80 7.48
N VAL A 9 -17.64 -57.79 6.83
CA VAL A 9 -18.56 -57.57 5.72
C VAL A 9 -19.76 -56.74 6.17
N SER A 10 -20.36 -57.07 7.32
CA SER A 10 -21.49 -56.30 7.89
C SER A 10 -21.12 -54.84 8.20
N LYS A 11 -19.91 -54.57 8.71
CA LYS A 11 -19.44 -53.20 8.96
C LYS A 11 -19.18 -52.42 7.67
N ALA A 12 -18.78 -53.10 6.59
CA ALA A 12 -18.60 -52.49 5.28
C ALA A 12 -19.96 -52.11 4.68
N ASP A 13 -20.95 -53.00 4.78
CA ASP A 13 -22.31 -52.76 4.30
C ASP A 13 -22.99 -51.59 5.03
N ASP A 14 -22.82 -51.51 6.36
CA ASP A 14 -23.31 -50.37 7.16
C ASP A 14 -22.64 -49.05 6.77
N LYS A 15 -21.34 -49.07 6.46
CA LYS A 15 -20.63 -47.89 5.95
C LYS A 15 -21.16 -47.47 4.58
N ILE A 16 -21.39 -48.43 3.68
CA ILE A 16 -21.94 -48.18 2.34
C ILE A 16 -23.35 -47.59 2.47
N ALA A 17 -24.21 -48.16 3.31
CA ALA A 17 -25.55 -47.67 3.57
C ALA A 17 -25.54 -46.23 4.11
N ARG A 18 -24.62 -45.90 5.04
CA ARG A 18 -24.44 -44.53 5.54
C ARG A 18 -23.94 -43.56 4.47
N ILE A 19 -23.03 -44.00 3.60
CA ILE A 19 -22.54 -43.18 2.48
C ILE A 19 -23.67 -42.89 1.50
N ILE A 20 -24.47 -43.89 1.16
CA ILE A 20 -25.63 -43.75 0.25
C ILE A 20 -26.69 -42.83 0.87
N ALA A 21 -27.01 -43.01 2.16
CA ALA A 21 -27.96 -42.14 2.87
C ALA A 21 -27.46 -40.69 2.98
N ARG A 22 -26.14 -40.49 3.12
CA ARG A 22 -25.54 -39.15 3.12
C ARG A 22 -25.52 -38.55 1.71
N ALA A 23 -25.29 -39.37 0.69
CA ALA A 23 -25.28 -38.96 -0.71
C ALA A 23 -26.69 -38.59 -1.22
N SER A 24 -27.74 -39.29 -0.77
CA SER A 24 -29.12 -38.98 -1.16
C SER A 24 -29.63 -37.66 -0.57
N VAL A 25 -29.11 -37.26 0.60
CA VAL A 25 -29.40 -35.96 1.24
C VAL A 25 -28.49 -34.86 0.69
N ALA A 26 -27.28 -35.20 0.22
CA ALA A 26 -26.33 -34.23 -0.32
C ALA A 26 -26.78 -33.74 -1.70
N ARG A 27 -27.13 -32.46 -1.79
CA ARG A 27 -27.29 -31.79 -3.09
C ARG A 27 -25.96 -31.85 -3.85
N PRO A 28 -25.94 -32.25 -5.14
CA PRO A 28 -24.72 -32.28 -5.92
C PRO A 28 -24.11 -30.87 -5.95
N LYS A 29 -22.81 -30.77 -5.63
CA LYS A 29 -22.10 -29.49 -5.68
C LYS A 29 -21.93 -29.10 -7.15
N GLU A 30 -22.51 -27.97 -7.53
CA GLU A 30 -22.59 -27.51 -8.92
C GLU A 30 -21.30 -26.86 -9.46
N TYR A 31 -20.24 -26.81 -8.66
CA TYR A 31 -18.96 -26.19 -9.00
C TYR A 31 -17.78 -27.05 -8.52
N PRO A 32 -16.64 -27.05 -9.24
CA PRO A 32 -15.47 -27.83 -8.88
C PRO A 32 -14.91 -27.34 -7.54
N THR A 33 -14.81 -28.25 -6.56
CA THR A 33 -14.15 -27.99 -5.29
C THR A 33 -12.65 -28.06 -5.48
N TRP A 34 -12.02 -26.92 -5.75
CA TRP A 34 -10.58 -26.78 -5.60
C TRP A 34 -10.24 -26.73 -4.10
N PRO A 35 -9.19 -27.44 -3.64
CA PRO A 35 -8.85 -27.52 -2.22
C PRO A 35 -8.51 -26.15 -1.58
N ALA A 36 -8.30 -25.12 -2.41
CA ALA A 36 -8.31 -23.72 -2.03
C ALA A 36 -8.95 -22.88 -3.15
N SER A 37 -9.84 -21.94 -2.80
CA SER A 37 -10.34 -20.90 -3.71
C SER A 37 -10.19 -19.56 -3.01
N GLU A 38 -9.76 -18.53 -3.74
CA GLU A 38 -9.58 -17.16 -3.20
C GLU A 38 -10.86 -16.60 -2.54
N THR A 39 -12.00 -17.17 -2.91
CA THR A 39 -13.36 -16.77 -2.54
C THR A 39 -14.10 -17.83 -1.72
N GLY A 40 -13.39 -18.81 -1.13
CA GLY A 40 -14.00 -19.81 -0.22
C GLY A 40 -15.05 -20.73 -0.87
N GLY A 41 -14.91 -21.01 -2.17
CA GLY A 41 -15.85 -21.83 -2.95
C GLY A 41 -16.93 -21.03 -3.67
N VAL A 42 -16.94 -19.70 -3.57
CA VAL A 42 -17.86 -18.83 -4.33
C VAL A 42 -17.25 -18.49 -5.70
N MET A 43 -18.05 -18.44 -6.76
CA MET A 43 -17.56 -17.99 -8.07
C MET A 43 -17.22 -16.50 -8.02
N ALA A 44 -15.93 -16.14 -8.08
CA ALA A 44 -15.51 -14.75 -8.13
C ALA A 44 -16.07 -14.07 -9.39
N MET A 45 -16.81 -12.97 -9.20
CA MET A 45 -17.34 -12.15 -10.30
C MET A 45 -16.95 -10.69 -10.09
N SER A 46 -16.58 -10.01 -11.18
CA SER A 46 -16.39 -8.56 -11.12
C SER A 46 -17.74 -7.83 -10.95
N ILE A 47 -17.70 -6.64 -10.34
CA ILE A 47 -18.89 -5.80 -10.12
C ILE A 47 -19.62 -5.55 -11.45
N THR A 48 -18.89 -5.26 -12.53
CA THR A 48 -19.45 -5.02 -13.87
C THR A 48 -19.73 -6.31 -14.65
N SER A 49 -19.02 -7.40 -14.34
CA SER A 49 -19.15 -8.73 -14.97
C SER A 49 -19.09 -8.69 -16.51
N ARG A 50 -19.43 -9.83 -17.15
CA ARG A 50 -19.57 -9.98 -18.61
C ARG A 50 -20.69 -9.09 -19.20
N PHE A 51 -21.55 -8.54 -18.34
CA PHE A 51 -22.58 -7.58 -18.77
C PHE A 51 -22.03 -6.29 -19.36
N LYS A 52 -20.79 -5.89 -19.07
CA LYS A 52 -20.22 -4.69 -19.70
C LYS A 52 -20.14 -4.83 -21.23
N GLN A 53 -20.00 -6.06 -21.75
CA GLN A 53 -19.87 -6.33 -23.18
C GLN A 53 -21.19 -6.87 -23.75
N GLU A 54 -21.81 -6.12 -24.65
CA GLU A 54 -23.11 -6.49 -25.25
C GLU A 54 -23.07 -7.82 -26.02
N ARG A 55 -21.97 -8.10 -26.72
CA ARG A 55 -21.78 -9.36 -27.45
C ARG A 55 -21.80 -10.58 -26.53
N GLN A 56 -21.22 -10.46 -25.34
CA GLN A 56 -21.22 -11.56 -24.39
C GLN A 56 -22.65 -11.86 -23.92
N ARG A 57 -23.51 -10.84 -23.76
CA ARG A 57 -24.92 -11.02 -23.36
C ARG A 57 -25.76 -11.84 -24.36
N LEU A 58 -25.35 -11.86 -25.63
CA LEU A 58 -26.04 -12.60 -26.70
C LEU A 58 -25.61 -14.08 -26.75
N ASN A 59 -24.58 -14.49 -26.00
CA ASN A 59 -24.15 -15.87 -25.94
C ASN A 59 -25.15 -16.72 -25.12
N GLY A 60 -25.30 -17.99 -25.51
CA GLY A 60 -26.17 -18.95 -24.81
C GLY A 60 -25.77 -19.22 -23.36
N ASP A 61 -24.56 -18.85 -22.94
CA ASP A 61 -24.08 -18.98 -21.56
C ASP A 61 -24.90 -18.17 -20.52
N PHE A 62 -25.72 -17.20 -20.97
CA PHE A 62 -26.58 -16.38 -20.11
C PHE A 62 -27.89 -17.10 -19.74
N ASP A 63 -27.75 -18.29 -19.18
CA ASP A 63 -28.86 -19.13 -18.72
C ASP A 63 -29.57 -18.53 -17.49
N GLU A 64 -30.80 -19.02 -17.24
CA GLU A 64 -31.58 -18.65 -16.06
C GLU A 64 -30.81 -18.90 -14.75
N LYS A 65 -29.99 -19.96 -14.73
CA LYS A 65 -29.08 -20.28 -13.63
C LYS A 65 -28.11 -19.13 -13.34
N TRP A 66 -27.47 -18.61 -14.39
CA TRP A 66 -26.52 -17.52 -14.26
C TRP A 66 -27.21 -16.22 -13.81
N ARG A 67 -28.45 -15.96 -14.27
CA ARG A 67 -29.27 -14.83 -13.80
C ARG A 67 -29.59 -14.93 -12.30
N LYS A 68 -29.97 -16.11 -11.81
CA LYS A 68 -30.21 -16.36 -10.38
C LYS A 68 -28.95 -16.13 -9.55
N TRP A 69 -27.80 -16.62 -9.99
CA TRP A 69 -26.52 -16.35 -9.33
C TRP A 69 -26.13 -14.88 -9.35
N ARG A 70 -26.39 -14.17 -10.44
CA ARG A 70 -26.14 -12.72 -10.48
C ARG A 70 -27.04 -11.97 -9.50
N ALA A 71 -28.33 -12.31 -9.44
CA ALA A 71 -29.26 -11.70 -8.51
C ALA A 71 -28.80 -11.91 -7.06
N GLN A 72 -28.35 -13.13 -6.73
CA GLN A 72 -27.75 -13.43 -5.43
C GLN A 72 -26.47 -12.59 -5.20
N TRP A 73 -25.53 -12.57 -6.14
CA TRP A 73 -24.29 -11.80 -6.02
C TRP A 73 -24.56 -10.31 -5.78
N ILE A 74 -25.50 -9.70 -6.52
CA ILE A 74 -25.88 -8.29 -6.33
C ILE A 74 -26.46 -8.08 -4.93
N LYS A 75 -27.27 -9.01 -4.44
CA LYS A 75 -27.81 -8.98 -3.07
C LYS A 75 -26.70 -9.09 -2.03
N ASP A 76 -25.70 -9.93 -2.27
CA ASP A 76 -24.55 -10.11 -1.39
C ASP A 76 -23.64 -8.86 -1.34
N GLN A 77 -23.71 -7.97 -2.34
CA GLN A 77 -23.02 -6.66 -2.30
C GLN A 77 -23.74 -5.63 -1.42
N GLN A 78 -24.94 -5.92 -0.91
CA GLN A 78 -25.63 -5.03 0.02
C GLN A 78 -24.96 -5.11 1.38
N LEU A 79 -24.19 -4.07 1.70
CA LEU A 79 -23.51 -3.91 2.98
C LEU A 79 -24.53 -3.69 4.10
N HIS A 80 -24.16 -4.06 5.32
CA HIS A 80 -25.00 -3.81 6.49
C HIS A 80 -25.11 -2.28 6.72
N PRO A 81 -26.28 -1.74 7.11
CA PRO A 81 -26.47 -0.29 7.26
C PRO A 81 -25.49 0.38 8.25
N ASN A 82 -24.94 -0.38 9.20
CA ASN A 82 -23.97 0.13 10.17
C ASN A 82 -22.51 0.05 9.68
N GLU A 83 -22.24 -0.50 8.50
CA GLU A 83 -20.90 -0.50 7.92
C GLU A 83 -20.63 0.85 7.23
N PRO A 84 -19.43 1.44 7.36
CA PRO A 84 -18.21 0.90 7.98
C PRO A 84 -18.12 1.11 9.50
N TYR A 85 -17.69 0.07 10.24
CA TYR A 85 -17.45 0.16 11.68
C TYR A 85 -16.16 0.93 12.00
N HIS A 86 -16.31 2.09 12.62
CA HIS A 86 -15.17 2.84 13.15
C HIS A 86 -14.89 2.44 14.59
N VAL A 87 -13.81 1.69 14.82
CA VAL A 87 -13.40 1.23 16.15
C VAL A 87 -12.26 2.11 16.68
N PRO A 88 -12.51 3.05 17.62
CA PRO A 88 -11.50 3.99 18.09
C PRO A 88 -10.31 3.30 18.79
N ALA A 89 -10.55 2.17 19.44
CA ALA A 89 -9.51 1.39 20.12
C ALA A 89 -8.44 0.89 19.13
N LEU A 90 -8.87 0.33 17.99
CA LEU A 90 -7.95 -0.11 16.93
C LEU A 90 -7.17 1.07 16.33
N GLU A 91 -7.82 2.22 16.16
CA GLU A 91 -7.12 3.41 15.65
C GLU A 91 -6.06 3.93 16.62
N TYR A 92 -6.36 3.90 17.92
CA TYR A 92 -5.41 4.26 18.96
C TYR A 92 -4.22 3.30 18.88
N GLU A 93 -4.43 2.00 19.04
CA GLU A 93 -3.38 0.97 19.06
C GLU A 93 -2.52 0.95 17.78
N ARG A 94 -3.11 1.25 16.62
CA ARG A 94 -2.42 1.27 15.32
C ARG A 94 -1.27 2.29 15.23
N TYR A 95 -1.25 3.34 16.06
CA TYR A 95 -0.27 4.42 15.94
C TYR A 95 0.53 4.65 17.22
N ASN A 96 1.86 4.78 17.06
CA ASN A 96 2.79 5.13 18.14
C ASN A 96 2.50 6.52 18.72
N PRO A 97 2.84 6.82 19.99
CA PRO A 97 2.57 8.11 20.64
C PRO A 97 3.08 9.33 19.86
N ILE A 98 4.32 9.26 19.34
CA ILE A 98 4.91 10.33 18.50
C ILE A 98 4.06 10.58 17.25
N ARG A 99 3.57 9.49 16.64
CA ARG A 99 2.70 9.56 15.45
C ARG A 99 1.33 10.12 15.76
N ARG A 100 0.81 9.91 16.96
CA ARG A 100 -0.44 10.53 17.41
C ARG A 100 -0.25 12.02 17.60
N PHE A 101 0.85 12.44 18.24
CA PHE A 101 1.13 13.85 18.54
C PHE A 101 1.10 14.74 17.29
N TYR A 102 1.91 14.44 16.26
CA TYR A 102 1.94 15.29 15.06
C TYR A 102 0.68 15.16 14.18
N ARG A 103 -0.17 14.15 14.42
CA ARG A 103 -1.43 13.96 13.70
C ARG A 103 -2.60 14.73 14.29
N VAL A 104 -2.52 15.16 15.55
CA VAL A 104 -3.56 15.95 16.23
C VAL A 104 -4.10 17.10 15.37
N PRO A 105 -3.27 18.00 14.79
CA PRO A 105 -3.79 19.12 14.00
C PRO A 105 -4.49 18.65 12.72
N GLY A 106 -3.97 17.59 12.08
CA GLY A 106 -4.62 17.00 10.91
C GLY A 106 -5.98 16.38 11.23
N ASN A 107 -6.05 15.61 12.32
CA ASN A 107 -7.29 14.98 12.76
C ASN A 107 -8.34 16.04 13.16
N TRP A 108 -7.92 17.13 13.80
CA TRP A 108 -8.80 18.26 14.09
C TRP A 108 -9.40 18.87 12.82
N LEU A 109 -8.58 19.06 11.78
CA LEU A 109 -9.02 19.55 10.48
C LEU A 109 -9.97 18.57 9.78
N GLU A 110 -9.67 17.27 9.75
CA GLU A 110 -10.57 16.24 9.22
C GLU A 110 -11.94 16.28 9.92
N ASN A 111 -11.97 16.33 11.25
CA ASN A 111 -13.22 16.36 12.01
C ASN A 111 -14.08 17.61 11.73
N LYS A 112 -13.46 18.73 11.31
CA LYS A 112 -14.19 19.93 10.86
C LYS A 112 -14.70 19.77 9.44
N LEU A 113 -13.89 19.19 8.54
CA LEU A 113 -14.25 18.99 7.14
C LEU A 113 -15.36 17.95 6.96
N VAL A 114 -15.37 16.87 7.75
CA VAL A 114 -16.39 15.80 7.70
C VAL A 114 -17.82 16.33 7.86
N LYS A 115 -18.00 17.52 8.46
CA LYS A 115 -19.33 18.16 8.56
C LYS A 115 -19.87 18.69 7.23
N TYR A 116 -18.98 18.95 6.27
CA TYR A 116 -19.30 19.59 4.99
C TYR A 116 -19.05 18.71 3.78
N MET A 117 -18.27 17.64 3.93
CA MET A 117 -17.90 16.73 2.85
C MET A 117 -17.81 15.28 3.35
N ASP A 118 -17.79 14.36 2.40
CA ASP A 118 -17.61 12.95 2.70
C ASP A 118 -16.27 12.67 3.40
N ARG A 119 -16.26 11.63 4.23
CA ARG A 119 -15.13 11.28 5.09
C ARG A 119 -13.88 10.93 4.28
N GLU A 120 -14.05 10.26 3.14
CA GLU A 120 -12.94 9.91 2.25
C GLU A 120 -12.28 11.16 1.65
N ALA A 121 -13.08 12.12 1.20
CA ALA A 121 -12.59 13.40 0.69
C ALA A 121 -11.86 14.20 1.80
N ALA A 122 -12.44 14.28 3.00
CA ALA A 122 -11.83 14.95 4.14
C ALA A 122 -10.48 14.31 4.52
N GLN A 123 -10.38 12.98 4.48
CA GLN A 123 -9.13 12.25 4.71
C GLN A 123 -8.07 12.55 3.65
N GLY A 124 -8.48 12.62 2.37
CA GLY A 124 -7.60 13.01 1.27
C GLY A 124 -7.03 14.41 1.47
N ILE A 125 -7.87 15.39 1.81
CA ILE A 125 -7.45 16.77 2.08
C ILE A 125 -6.51 16.83 3.29
N ARG A 126 -6.84 16.15 4.40
CA ARG A 126 -5.96 16.06 5.56
C ARG A 126 -4.59 15.53 5.16
N PHE A 127 -4.55 14.44 4.39
CA PHE A 127 -3.29 13.81 3.98
C PHE A 127 -2.44 14.78 3.15
N ILE A 128 -3.01 15.37 2.10
CA ILE A 128 -2.29 16.29 1.22
C ILE A 128 -1.81 17.51 2.02
N LEU A 129 -2.69 18.17 2.77
CA LEU A 129 -2.34 19.38 3.49
C LEU A 129 -1.24 19.14 4.54
N THR A 130 -1.42 18.12 5.40
CA THR A 130 -0.44 17.84 6.47
C THR A 130 0.91 17.43 5.92
N ARG A 131 0.95 16.64 4.83
CA ARG A 131 2.20 16.24 4.19
C ARG A 131 2.87 17.38 3.45
N SER A 132 2.12 18.24 2.77
CA SER A 132 2.66 19.42 2.10
C SER A 132 3.30 20.39 3.08
N VAL A 133 2.64 20.66 4.22
CA VAL A 133 3.20 21.51 5.28
C VAL A 133 4.48 20.91 5.85
N MET A 134 4.48 19.61 6.17
CA MET A 134 5.66 18.91 6.68
C MET A 134 6.81 18.91 5.67
N ALA A 135 6.51 18.67 4.39
CA ALA A 135 7.49 18.67 3.31
C ALA A 135 8.09 20.07 3.10
N TYR A 136 7.27 21.12 3.18
CA TYR A 136 7.71 22.51 3.08
C TYR A 136 8.70 22.86 4.19
N PHE A 137 8.33 22.63 5.46
CA PHE A 137 9.23 22.91 6.59
C PHE A 137 10.52 22.09 6.53
N PHE A 138 10.43 20.81 6.16
CA PHE A 138 11.61 19.97 5.96
C PHE A 138 12.50 20.50 4.83
N GLY A 139 11.91 20.93 3.71
CA GLY A 139 12.63 21.54 2.60
C GLY A 139 13.34 22.83 2.99
N CYS A 140 12.67 23.73 3.70
CA CYS A 140 13.26 24.95 4.25
C CYS A 140 14.41 24.65 5.22
N TRP A 141 14.23 23.66 6.09
CA TRP A 141 15.27 23.22 7.03
C TRP A 141 16.49 22.65 6.29
N CYS A 142 16.29 21.76 5.32
CA CYS A 142 17.36 21.23 4.48
C CYS A 142 18.11 22.34 3.73
N TYR A 143 17.38 23.29 3.13
CA TYR A 143 17.98 24.43 2.44
C TYR A 143 18.84 25.27 3.39
N TYR A 144 18.30 25.61 4.57
CA TYR A 144 19.00 26.38 5.59
C TYR A 144 20.27 25.65 6.06
N MET A 145 20.17 24.35 6.33
CA MET A 145 21.30 23.53 6.77
C MET A 145 22.39 23.45 5.70
N LEU A 146 22.03 23.27 4.43
CA LEU A 146 23.00 23.23 3.33
C LEU A 146 23.66 24.59 3.07
N LYS A 147 22.91 25.69 3.23
CA LYS A 147 23.41 27.05 2.95
C LYS A 147 24.30 27.62 4.05
N TYR A 148 23.97 27.37 5.32
CA TYR A 148 24.62 28.04 6.46
C TYR A 148 25.36 27.08 7.39
N SER A 149 25.20 25.77 7.23
CA SER A 149 25.87 24.76 8.05
C SER A 149 26.78 23.87 7.21
N HIS A 150 27.51 24.47 6.26
CA HIS A 150 28.57 23.76 5.56
C HIS A 150 29.75 23.52 6.51
N ARG A 151 30.49 22.44 6.24
CA ARG A 151 31.66 22.04 7.01
C ARG A 151 32.80 23.03 6.76
N THR A 152 33.26 23.65 7.82
CA THR A 152 34.48 24.48 7.86
C THR A 152 35.54 23.81 8.73
N TRP A 153 36.79 24.27 8.64
CA TRP A 153 37.89 23.74 9.45
C TRP A 153 37.64 23.88 10.97
N GLU A 154 36.95 24.93 11.41
CA GLU A 154 36.58 25.15 12.82
C GLU A 154 35.41 24.26 13.27
N SER A 155 34.58 23.78 12.33
CA SER A 155 33.36 23.04 12.60
C SER A 155 33.31 21.72 11.84
N PRO A 156 34.14 20.72 12.22
CA PRO A 156 34.29 19.48 11.47
C PRO A 156 33.04 18.58 11.50
N ARG A 157 32.15 18.75 12.49
CA ARG A 157 30.92 17.95 12.65
C ARG A 157 29.71 18.46 11.84
N ARG A 158 29.87 19.55 11.08
CA ARG A 158 28.81 20.10 10.22
C ARG A 158 28.66 19.31 8.92
N TRP A 159 27.58 19.54 8.20
CA TRP A 159 27.27 18.82 6.97
C TRP A 159 28.23 19.23 5.85
N ASN A 160 28.69 18.27 5.06
CA ASN A 160 29.54 18.54 3.91
C ASN A 160 28.90 18.04 2.62
N ALA A 161 28.78 18.92 1.63
CA ALA A 161 28.29 18.60 0.30
C ALA A 161 29.46 18.55 -0.68
N TRP A 162 29.63 17.42 -1.36
CA TRP A 162 30.65 17.26 -2.39
C TRP A 162 29.99 17.33 -3.76
N PHE A 163 30.38 18.31 -4.56
CA PHE A 163 29.88 18.45 -5.92
C PHE A 163 30.86 17.82 -6.91
N LYS A 164 30.31 17.06 -7.86
CA LYS A 164 31.09 16.61 -9.02
C LYS A 164 31.28 17.77 -9.98
N LYS A 165 32.39 17.73 -10.72
CA LYS A 165 32.67 18.68 -11.79
C LYS A 165 31.63 18.52 -12.90
N PRO A 166 31.23 19.61 -13.59
CA PRO A 166 30.37 19.49 -14.75
C PRO A 166 31.08 18.69 -15.85
N ALA A 167 30.32 17.87 -16.58
CA ALA A 167 30.82 17.20 -17.77
C ALA A 167 30.98 18.23 -18.89
N VAL A 168 32.09 18.16 -19.63
CA VAL A 168 32.36 19.01 -20.79
C VAL A 168 32.19 18.15 -22.04
N TYR A 169 31.30 18.54 -22.93
CA TYR A 169 30.98 17.82 -24.16
C TYR A 169 31.44 18.59 -25.40
N PRO A 170 31.66 17.93 -26.55
CA PRO A 170 31.91 18.60 -27.82
C PRO A 170 30.77 19.57 -28.15
N GLY A 171 31.08 20.85 -28.32
CA GLY A 171 30.10 21.93 -28.56
C GLY A 171 29.82 22.83 -27.35
N ASP A 172 30.30 22.48 -26.15
CA ASP A 172 30.35 23.42 -25.02
C ASP A 172 31.41 24.51 -25.30
N PRO A 173 31.17 25.80 -24.98
CA PRO A 173 32.19 26.85 -25.08
C PRO A 173 33.53 26.53 -24.40
N ARG A 174 33.52 25.64 -23.40
CA ARG A 174 34.74 25.20 -22.70
C ARG A 174 35.45 24.01 -23.35
N TYR A 175 34.88 23.38 -24.37
CA TYR A 175 35.55 22.30 -25.11
C TYR A 175 36.58 22.87 -26.08
N PRO A 176 37.83 22.34 -26.19
CA PRO A 176 38.37 21.11 -25.57
C PRO A 176 39.22 21.38 -24.31
N LEU A 177 39.06 22.52 -23.64
CA LEU A 177 39.92 22.89 -22.52
C LEU A 177 39.81 21.85 -21.39
N PRO A 178 40.94 21.47 -20.78
CA PRO A 178 40.91 20.61 -19.61
C PRO A 178 40.17 21.32 -18.48
N ASN A 179 39.33 20.56 -17.76
CA ASN A 179 38.62 21.09 -16.60
C ASN A 179 39.63 21.67 -15.59
N PRO A 180 39.42 22.92 -15.11
CA PRO A 180 40.33 23.55 -14.16
C PRO A 180 40.46 22.66 -12.93
N ARG A 181 41.71 22.32 -12.59
CA ARG A 181 42.01 21.60 -11.35
C ARG A 181 42.21 22.64 -10.25
N PRO A 182 41.59 22.45 -9.08
CA PRO A 182 41.95 23.28 -7.94
C PRO A 182 43.44 23.10 -7.64
N GLU A 183 44.08 24.16 -7.17
CA GLU A 183 45.46 24.11 -6.74
C GLU A 183 45.62 23.10 -5.58
N LYS A 184 46.82 22.53 -5.41
CA LYS A 184 47.03 21.45 -4.43
C LYS A 184 46.59 21.84 -3.01
N TRP A 185 46.79 23.10 -2.62
CA TRP A 185 46.41 23.63 -1.31
C TRP A 185 44.91 23.92 -1.16
N GLN A 186 44.17 24.09 -2.27
CA GLN A 186 42.71 24.29 -2.24
C GLN A 186 41.96 22.98 -1.98
N PHE A 187 42.63 21.85 -2.17
CA PHE A 187 42.06 20.54 -1.88
C PHE A 187 41.80 20.40 -0.38
N ALA A 188 40.53 20.23 -0.02
CA ALA A 188 40.07 20.09 1.37
C ALA A 188 40.42 21.28 2.30
N ASP A 189 40.58 22.50 1.75
CA ASP A 189 40.87 23.71 2.53
C ASP A 189 39.80 23.99 3.61
N LEU A 190 38.52 23.67 3.34
CA LEU A 190 37.40 23.89 4.29
C LEU A 190 37.38 25.32 4.86
N GLU A 191 37.72 26.30 4.01
CA GLU A 191 37.83 27.73 4.34
C GLU A 191 38.93 28.08 5.35
N PHE A 192 39.92 27.20 5.55
CA PHE A 192 41.09 27.47 6.39
C PHE A 192 41.90 28.66 5.88
N SER A 193 42.08 28.78 4.56
CA SER A 193 42.71 29.95 3.93
C SER A 193 41.98 31.28 4.23
N LYS A 194 40.67 31.23 4.46
CA LYS A 194 39.83 32.41 4.76
C LYS A 194 39.79 32.77 6.25
N ARG A 195 40.53 32.04 7.11
CA ARG A 195 40.55 32.30 8.55
C ARG A 195 40.96 33.75 8.85
N LYS A 196 40.39 34.32 9.93
CA LYS A 196 40.77 35.64 10.43
C LYS A 196 41.77 35.57 11.60
N VAL A 197 41.93 34.39 12.19
CA VAL A 197 42.78 34.14 13.36
C VAL A 197 44.13 33.56 12.90
N PHE A 198 45.22 33.88 13.61
CA PHE A 198 46.59 33.40 13.31
C PHE A 198 47.09 33.80 11.92
N LYS A 199 47.09 35.11 11.65
CA LYS A 199 47.61 35.74 10.43
C LYS A 199 48.89 36.57 10.66
N ASP A 200 49.34 36.65 11.90
CA ASP A 200 50.57 37.35 12.30
C ASP A 200 51.81 36.47 12.10
#